data_AF-A0A920RB89-F1
#
_entry.id   AF-A0A920RB89-F1
#
_cell.length_a   1.000
_cell.length_b   1.000
_cell.length_c   1.000
_cell.angle_alpha   90.00
_cell.angle_beta   90.00
_cell.angle_gamma   90.00
#
_symmetry.space_group_name_H-M   'P 1'
#
loop_
_entity.id
_entity.type
_entity.pdbx_description
1 polymer ?
#
loop_
_entity_poly.entity_id
_entity_poly.type
_entity_poly.pdbx_seq_one_letter_code
_entity_poly.pdbx_strand_id
1 'polypeptide(L)'
;MQHPANHRFNQALSVLPLPLHAIATNWWQAIQQQPGTVQALDALVLNEAGDRVLTSLPQVLAGSDYIGRSLARTPGLFASLVGPDSVLEPRSTGQIETHCAALRRHTADSHHVGTTLRVWRRAELVRIGWRDLAGWATLEEFGQKHSQPWRIMPFR
;
A
#
# COMPACT_ATOMS: atom_id res chain seq x y z
N MET A 1 22.74 -7.15 -11.19
CA MET A 1 21.39 -7.55 -11.68
C MET A 1 20.36 -6.70 -10.95
N GLN A 2 19.32 -6.21 -11.64
CA GLN A 2 18.24 -5.48 -10.98
C GLN A 2 17.37 -6.48 -10.19
N HIS A 3 16.95 -6.11 -8.98
CA HIS A 3 16.12 -6.98 -8.12
C HIS A 3 14.80 -7.38 -8.81
N PRO A 4 14.32 -8.64 -8.73
CA PRO A 4 13.10 -9.07 -9.44
C PRO A 4 11.84 -8.25 -9.10
N ALA A 5 11.78 -7.69 -7.89
CA ALA A 5 10.71 -6.76 -7.50
C ALA A 5 10.67 -5.49 -8.36
N ASN A 6 11.84 -4.97 -8.77
CA ASN A 6 11.90 -3.79 -9.65
C ASN A 6 11.36 -4.10 -11.04
N HIS A 7 11.57 -5.33 -11.54
CA HIS A 7 11.00 -5.75 -12.81
C HIS A 7 9.46 -5.73 -12.76
N ARG A 8 8.86 -6.34 -11.73
CA ARG A 8 7.40 -6.36 -11.53
C ARG A 8 6.82 -4.95 -11.36
N PHE A 9 7.48 -4.11 -10.56
CA PHE A 9 7.10 -2.70 -10.41
C PHE A 9 7.12 -1.97 -11.76
N ASN A 10 8.20 -2.10 -12.54
CA ASN A 10 8.34 -1.42 -13.84
C ASN A 10 7.32 -1.92 -14.87
N GLN A 11 6.99 -3.22 -14.87
CA GLN A 11 5.94 -3.76 -15.73
C GLN A 11 4.59 -3.12 -15.41
N ALA A 12 4.20 -3.05 -14.14
CA ALA A 12 2.96 -2.39 -13.73
C ALA A 12 2.98 -0.87 -13.95
N LEU A 13 4.13 -0.21 -13.76
CA LEU A 13 4.32 1.21 -14.04
C LEU A 13 4.04 1.54 -15.51
N SER A 14 4.43 0.65 -16.43
CA SER A 14 4.27 0.87 -17.88
C SER A 14 2.80 1.01 -18.33
N VAL A 15 1.86 0.51 -17.53
CA VAL A 15 0.42 0.61 -17.77
C VAL A 15 -0.15 1.97 -17.33
N LEU A 16 0.53 2.67 -16.41
CA LEU A 16 0.07 3.97 -15.93
C LEU A 16 0.32 5.09 -16.96
N PRO A 17 -0.49 6.17 -16.94
CA PRO A 17 -0.20 7.37 -17.71
C PRO A 17 1.19 7.95 -17.39
N LEU A 18 1.92 8.38 -18.43
CA LEU A 18 3.29 8.91 -18.32
C LEU A 18 3.50 9.97 -17.23
N PRO A 19 2.58 10.94 -16.99
CA PRO A 19 2.77 11.94 -15.94
C PRO A 19 2.91 11.35 -14.52
N LEU A 20 2.35 10.16 -14.29
CA LEU A 20 2.39 9.50 -12.99
C LEU A 20 3.67 8.69 -12.76
N HIS A 21 4.45 8.42 -13.82
CA HIS A 21 5.64 7.56 -13.74
C HIS A 21 6.68 8.13 -12.79
N ALA A 22 6.94 9.43 -12.88
CA ALA A 22 7.92 10.11 -12.04
C ALA A 22 7.53 10.05 -10.55
N ILE A 23 6.24 10.26 -10.24
CA ILE A 23 5.74 10.24 -8.86
C ILE A 23 5.94 8.86 -8.24
N ALA A 24 5.47 7.81 -8.93
CA ALA A 24 5.60 6.44 -8.45
C ALA A 24 7.07 6.01 -8.31
N THR A 25 7.90 6.34 -9.30
CA THR A 25 9.33 5.97 -9.28
C THR A 25 10.09 6.66 -8.16
N ASN A 26 9.84 7.95 -7.92
CA ASN A 26 10.49 8.70 -6.84
C ASN A 26 10.16 8.11 -5.47
N TRP A 27 8.88 7.80 -5.23
CA TRP A 27 8.48 7.14 -3.98
C TRP A 27 9.07 5.74 -3.87
N TRP A 28 9.08 4.98 -4.97
CA TRP A 28 9.63 3.63 -4.98
C TRP A 28 11.12 3.61 -4.64
N GLN A 29 11.89 4.54 -5.19
CA GLN A 29 13.30 4.73 -4.83
C GLN A 29 13.47 5.07 -3.36
N ALA A 30 12.67 6.00 -2.81
CA ALA A 30 12.76 6.41 -1.41
C ALA A 30 12.44 5.25 -0.43
N ILE A 31 11.48 4.39 -0.78
CA ILE A 31 11.10 3.21 0.02
C ILE A 31 12.22 2.16 0.01
N GLN A 32 12.88 1.96 -1.13
CA GLN A 32 14.01 1.02 -1.24
C GLN A 32 15.22 1.40 -0.36
N GLN A 33 15.38 2.69 -0.04
CA GLN A 33 16.45 3.15 0.86
C GLN A 33 16.13 2.87 2.35
N GLN A 34 14.92 2.41 2.69
CA GLN A 34 14.56 2.13 4.07
C GLN A 34 15.14 0.79 4.57
N PRO A 35 15.59 0.72 5.83
CA PRO A 35 16.03 -0.54 6.43
C PRO A 35 14.93 -1.61 6.42
N GLY A 36 15.29 -2.85 6.10
CA GLY A 36 14.36 -3.98 6.06
C GLY A 36 13.55 -4.12 4.76
N THR A 37 13.61 -3.14 3.85
CA THR A 37 12.87 -3.21 2.58
C THR A 37 13.37 -4.33 1.68
N VAL A 38 14.67 -4.56 1.58
CA VAL A 38 15.24 -5.62 0.72
C VAL A 38 14.71 -6.99 1.14
N GLN A 39 14.75 -7.30 2.44
CA GLN A 39 14.25 -8.57 2.97
C GLN A 39 12.74 -8.74 2.73
N ALA A 40 11.97 -7.66 2.87
CA ALA A 40 10.54 -7.67 2.54
C ALA A 40 10.31 -7.93 1.05
N LEU A 41 11.15 -7.37 0.16
CA LEU A 41 11.06 -7.59 -1.27
C LEU A 41 11.44 -9.01 -1.67
N ASP A 42 12.47 -9.58 -1.05
CA ASP A 42 12.85 -10.98 -1.25
C ASP A 42 11.68 -11.91 -0.91
N ALA A 43 10.95 -11.65 0.18
CA ALA A 43 9.77 -12.44 0.54
C ALA A 43 8.61 -12.30 -0.46
N LEU A 44 8.40 -11.08 -0.99
CA LEU A 44 7.32 -10.79 -1.94
C LEU A 44 7.51 -11.49 -3.28
N VAL A 45 8.73 -11.59 -3.79
CA VAL A 45 8.98 -12.13 -5.13
C VAL A 45 8.79 -13.65 -5.24
N LEU A 46 8.58 -14.33 -4.11
CA LEU A 46 8.49 -15.79 -4.01
C LEU A 46 7.07 -16.34 -4.16
N ASN A 47 6.03 -15.50 -4.12
CA ASN A 47 4.64 -15.97 -4.15
C ASN A 47 3.69 -15.01 -4.89
N GLU A 48 2.54 -15.54 -5.32
CA GLU A 48 1.52 -14.78 -6.07
C GLU A 48 0.92 -13.62 -5.27
N ALA A 49 0.79 -13.78 -3.95
CA ALA A 49 0.33 -12.71 -3.08
C ALA A 49 1.28 -11.51 -3.15
N GLY A 50 2.59 -11.76 -3.11
CA GLY A 50 3.58 -10.70 -3.24
C GLY A 50 3.63 -10.09 -4.64
N ASP A 51 3.34 -10.86 -5.69
CA ASP A 51 3.15 -10.32 -7.04
C ASP A 51 1.99 -9.33 -7.11
N ARG A 52 0.86 -9.62 -6.44
CA ARG A 52 -0.27 -8.68 -6.34
C ARG A 52 0.13 -7.38 -5.62
N VAL A 53 0.90 -7.47 -4.54
CA VAL A 53 1.42 -6.28 -3.84
C VAL A 53 2.32 -5.47 -4.77
N LEU A 54 3.30 -6.11 -5.39
CA LEU A 54 4.30 -5.45 -6.25
C LEU A 54 3.68 -4.80 -7.49
N THR A 55 2.64 -5.42 -8.07
CA THR A 55 1.94 -4.87 -9.24
C THR A 55 0.98 -3.73 -8.88
N SER A 56 0.45 -3.69 -7.66
CA SER A 56 -0.38 -2.56 -7.19
C SER A 56 0.42 -1.30 -6.82
N LEU A 57 1.70 -1.47 -6.44
CA LEU A 57 2.54 -0.40 -5.91
C LEU A 57 2.60 0.86 -6.78
N PRO A 58 2.84 0.79 -8.11
CA PRO A 58 2.92 1.99 -8.93
C PRO A 58 1.67 2.87 -8.83
N GLN A 59 0.48 2.26 -8.91
CA GLN A 59 -0.80 2.98 -8.84
C GLN A 59 -1.01 3.61 -7.47
N VAL A 60 -0.70 2.87 -6.40
CA VAL A 60 -0.86 3.34 -5.02
C VAL A 60 0.10 4.50 -4.72
N LEU A 61 1.36 4.39 -5.13
CA LEU A 61 2.37 5.44 -4.93
C LEU A 61 2.10 6.68 -5.78
N ALA A 62 1.58 6.52 -6.99
CA ALA A 62 1.13 7.64 -7.81
C ALA A 62 -0.16 8.29 -7.27
N GLY A 63 -1.07 7.49 -6.71
CA GLY A 63 -2.40 7.92 -6.28
C GLY A 63 -2.45 8.60 -4.91
N SER A 64 -1.41 8.45 -4.07
CA SER A 64 -1.41 9.05 -2.74
C SER A 64 0.00 9.41 -2.24
N ASP A 65 0.26 10.73 -2.15
CA ASP A 65 1.46 11.28 -1.48
C ASP A 65 1.57 10.80 -0.02
N TYR A 66 0.45 10.70 0.71
CA TYR A 66 0.44 10.27 2.10
C TYR A 66 1.04 8.86 2.28
N ILE A 67 0.59 7.89 1.48
CA ILE A 67 1.11 6.51 1.47
C ILE A 67 2.61 6.50 1.11
N GLY A 68 3.00 7.13 -0.02
CA GLY A 68 4.39 7.19 -0.43
C GLY A 68 5.31 7.77 0.65
N ARG A 69 4.91 8.90 1.24
CA ARG A 69 5.61 9.56 2.34
C ARG A 69 5.65 8.72 3.61
N SER A 70 4.55 8.03 3.95
CA SER A 70 4.47 7.19 5.15
C SER A 70 5.42 6.01 5.06
N LEU A 71 5.45 5.32 3.91
CA LEU A 71 6.35 4.20 3.63
C LEU A 71 7.82 4.65 3.58
N ALA A 72 8.10 5.82 2.98
CA ALA A 72 9.45 6.35 2.85
C ALA A 72 10.04 6.94 4.14
N ARG A 73 9.21 7.27 5.15
CA ARG A 73 9.67 7.93 6.39
C ARG A 73 9.48 7.11 7.66
N THR A 74 8.81 5.95 7.57
CA THR A 74 8.57 5.08 8.72
C THR A 74 9.31 3.76 8.52
N PRO A 75 10.51 3.59 9.13
CA PRO A 75 11.26 2.35 9.04
C PRO A 75 10.40 1.15 9.46
N GLY A 76 10.50 0.05 8.72
CA GLY A 76 9.75 -1.18 8.99
C GLY A 76 8.26 -1.16 8.61
N LEU A 77 7.68 -0.01 8.28
CA LEU A 77 6.25 0.06 7.92
C LEU A 77 5.94 -0.77 6.67
N PHE A 78 6.76 -0.67 5.63
CA PHE A 78 6.59 -1.46 4.42
C PHE A 78 6.62 -2.96 4.74
N ALA A 79 7.61 -3.42 5.51
CA ALA A 79 7.73 -4.81 5.94
C ALA A 79 6.50 -5.28 6.74
N SER A 80 5.95 -4.46 7.64
CA SER A 80 4.74 -4.82 8.39
C SER A 80 3.51 -4.99 7.49
N LEU A 81 3.41 -4.20 6.43
CA LEU A 81 2.27 -4.17 5.50
C LEU A 81 2.31 -5.28 4.46
N VAL A 82 3.40 -6.05 4.40
CA VAL A 82 3.54 -7.19 3.48
C VAL A 82 3.78 -8.51 4.20
N GLY A 83 3.90 -8.46 5.53
CA GLY A 83 4.01 -9.62 6.41
C GLY A 83 2.64 -10.13 6.89
N PRO A 84 2.54 -10.61 8.15
CA PRO A 84 1.29 -11.16 8.70
C PRO A 84 0.10 -10.19 8.68
N ASP A 85 0.37 -8.88 8.76
CA ASP A 85 -0.63 -7.81 8.71
C ASP A 85 -0.78 -7.23 7.29
N SER A 86 -0.66 -8.08 6.27
CA SER A 86 -0.61 -7.73 4.86
C SER A 86 -1.75 -6.81 4.40
N VAL A 87 -1.46 -5.92 3.47
CA VAL A 87 -2.44 -5.10 2.73
C VAL A 87 -3.48 -5.93 1.99
N LEU A 88 -3.19 -7.19 1.66
CA LEU A 88 -4.09 -8.07 0.93
C LEU A 88 -5.30 -8.52 1.77
N GLU A 89 -5.17 -8.51 3.09
CA GLU A 89 -6.23 -8.96 3.99
C GLU A 89 -7.06 -7.77 4.52
N PRO A 90 -8.40 -7.83 4.43
CA PRO A 90 -9.24 -6.87 5.13
C PRO A 90 -9.06 -7.07 6.65
N ARG A 91 -9.35 -6.01 7.41
CA ARG A 91 -9.33 -6.06 8.87
C ARG A 91 -10.69 -5.58 9.35
N SER A 92 -11.36 -6.40 10.13
CA SER A 92 -12.66 -6.06 10.70
C SER A 92 -12.51 -5.09 11.87
N THR A 93 -13.59 -4.39 12.19
CA THR A 93 -13.66 -3.52 13.38
C THR A 93 -13.33 -4.29 14.66
N GLY A 94 -13.80 -5.54 14.80
CA GLY A 94 -13.48 -6.37 15.97
C GLY A 94 -11.99 -6.71 16.08
N GLN A 95 -11.29 -6.92 14.96
CA GLN A 95 -9.84 -7.12 14.96
C GLN A 95 -9.09 -5.83 15.36
N ILE A 96 -9.56 -4.68 14.89
CA ILE A 96 -9.02 -3.35 15.27
C ILE A 96 -9.17 -3.12 16.79
N GLU A 97 -10.36 -3.36 17.33
CA GLU A 97 -10.64 -3.21 18.76
C GLU A 97 -9.79 -4.14 19.61
N THR A 98 -9.67 -5.41 19.20
CA THR A 98 -8.84 -6.42 19.88
C THR A 98 -7.37 -5.98 19.91
N HIS A 99 -6.85 -5.51 18.78
CA HIS A 99 -5.47 -5.05 18.68
C HIS A 99 -5.24 -3.81 19.57
N CYS A 100 -6.14 -2.81 19.50
CA CYS A 100 -6.08 -1.64 20.37
C CYS A 100 -6.14 -1.99 21.86
N ALA A 101 -6.98 -2.95 22.24
CA ALA A 101 -7.07 -3.43 23.62
C ALA A 101 -5.80 -4.17 24.07
N ALA A 102 -5.17 -4.95 23.19
CA ALA A 102 -3.89 -5.59 23.47
C ALA A 102 -2.78 -4.56 23.69
N LEU A 103 -2.65 -3.56 22.81
CA LEU A 103 -1.63 -2.50 22.93
C LEU A 103 -1.75 -1.74 24.26
N ARG A 104 -2.98 -1.44 24.70
CA ARG A 104 -3.26 -0.81 26.00
C ARG A 104 -2.82 -1.64 27.20
N ARG A 105 -2.96 -2.98 27.15
CA ARG A 105 -2.58 -3.87 28.27
C ARG A 105 -1.06 -3.99 28.44
N HIS A 106 -0.29 -3.85 27.36
CA HIS A 106 1.16 -4.04 27.37
C HIS A 106 1.97 -2.77 27.66
N THR A 107 1.31 -1.63 27.86
CA THR A 107 1.99 -0.35 28.07
C THR A 107 1.60 0.25 29.42
N ALA A 108 2.52 0.20 30.38
CA ALA A 108 2.32 0.73 31.73
C ALA A 108 2.38 2.28 31.82
N ASP A 109 2.86 2.93 30.75
CA ASP A 109 3.03 4.38 30.66
C ASP A 109 2.15 4.97 29.55
N SER A 110 1.34 5.96 29.94
CA SER A 110 0.42 6.68 29.06
C SER A 110 1.12 7.32 27.86
N HIS A 111 2.37 7.76 27.99
CA HIS A 111 3.14 8.33 26.89
C HIS A 111 3.53 7.26 25.84
N HIS A 112 3.89 6.07 26.31
CA HIS A 112 4.19 4.92 25.46
C HIS A 112 2.94 4.40 24.74
N VAL A 113 1.78 4.34 25.42
CA VAL A 113 0.48 4.00 24.80
C VAL A 113 0.20 4.90 23.60
N GLY A 114 0.31 6.21 23.78
CA GLY A 114 0.00 7.19 22.73
C GLY A 114 0.91 7.06 21.51
N THR A 115 2.19 6.78 21.72
CA THR A 115 3.16 6.61 20.61
C THR A 115 2.88 5.33 19.83
N THR A 116 2.66 4.22 20.51
CA THR A 116 2.36 2.92 19.88
C THR A 116 1.05 2.98 19.09
N LEU A 117 0.01 3.62 19.63
CA LEU A 117 -1.26 3.82 18.91
C LEU A 117 -1.09 4.70 17.67
N ARG A 118 -0.24 5.74 17.70
CA ARG A 118 0.03 6.58 16.52
C ARG A 118 0.72 5.80 15.41
N VAL A 119 1.69 4.95 15.75
CA VAL A 119 2.37 4.09 14.78
C VAL A 119 1.38 3.10 14.16
N TRP A 120 0.59 2.42 15.00
CA TRP A 120 -0.40 1.47 14.54
C TRP A 120 -1.48 2.13 13.68
N ARG A 121 -2.02 3.28 14.10
CA ARG A 121 -2.98 4.06 13.31
C ARG A 121 -2.44 4.43 11.94
N ARG A 122 -1.16 4.83 11.84
CA ARG A 122 -0.54 5.12 10.54
C ARG A 122 -0.51 3.89 9.65
N ALA A 123 -0.13 2.73 10.20
CA ALA A 123 -0.13 1.48 9.45
C ALA A 123 -1.53 1.13 8.94
N GLU A 124 -2.56 1.29 9.76
CA GLU A 124 -3.94 1.05 9.33
C GLU A 124 -4.43 2.01 8.26
N LEU A 125 -4.13 3.31 8.38
CA LEU A 125 -4.51 4.28 7.35
C LEU A 125 -3.84 3.99 6.02
N VAL A 126 -2.55 3.61 6.05
CA VAL A 126 -1.83 3.20 4.84
C VAL A 126 -2.45 1.93 4.26
N ARG A 127 -2.77 0.94 5.10
CA ARG A 127 -3.39 -0.31 4.65
C ARG A 127 -4.75 -0.08 3.98
N ILE A 128 -5.62 0.70 4.61
CA ILE A 128 -6.95 1.03 4.08
C ILE A 128 -6.81 1.79 2.75
N GLY A 129 -6.02 2.87 2.73
CA GLY A 129 -5.83 3.66 1.52
C GLY A 129 -5.15 2.89 0.39
N TRP A 130 -4.23 1.98 0.71
CA TRP A 130 -3.64 1.08 -0.28
C TRP A 130 -4.70 0.18 -0.88
N ARG A 131 -5.51 -0.49 -0.05
CA ARG A 131 -6.57 -1.39 -0.51
C ARG A 131 -7.62 -0.69 -1.37
N ASP A 132 -7.98 0.52 -0.99
CA ASP A 132 -8.88 1.38 -1.76
C ASP A 132 -8.31 1.68 -3.15
N LEU A 133 -7.09 2.23 -3.20
CA LEU A 133 -6.41 2.55 -4.47
C LEU A 133 -6.08 1.33 -5.33
N ALA A 134 -5.89 0.16 -4.72
CA ALA A 134 -5.64 -1.09 -5.42
C ALA A 134 -6.94 -1.82 -5.86
N GLY A 135 -8.12 -1.28 -5.52
CA GLY A 135 -9.42 -1.89 -5.83
C GLY A 135 -9.67 -3.22 -5.11
N TRP A 136 -9.02 -3.45 -3.96
CA TRP A 136 -9.19 -4.66 -3.14
C TRP A 136 -10.21 -4.49 -2.02
N ALA A 137 -10.70 -3.28 -1.78
CA ALA A 137 -11.89 -3.08 -0.97
C ALA A 137 -13.05 -3.84 -1.63
N THR A 138 -13.61 -4.83 -0.93
CA THR A 138 -14.73 -5.62 -1.46
C THR A 138 -15.92 -4.72 -1.64
N LEU A 139 -16.25 -4.57 -2.90
CA LEU A 139 -17.26 -3.69 -3.39
C LEU A 139 -18.67 -4.28 -3.13
N GLU A 140 -19.23 -4.07 -1.94
CA GLU A 140 -20.66 -3.67 -1.88
C GLU A 140 -20.85 -2.21 -2.42
N GLU A 141 -19.77 -1.61 -2.95
CA GLU A 141 -19.50 -0.18 -3.19
C GLU A 141 -19.59 0.37 -4.65
N PHE A 142 -19.95 -0.37 -5.70
CA PHE A 142 -20.23 0.20 -7.04
C PHE A 142 -21.10 -0.79 -7.82
N GLY A 143 -22.36 -0.92 -7.41
CA GLY A 143 -23.36 -1.61 -8.21
C GLY A 143 -23.31 -1.10 -9.65
N GLN A 144 -23.08 -2.02 -10.58
CA GLN A 144 -23.45 -1.93 -11.99
C GLN A 144 -22.86 -0.77 -12.80
N LYS A 145 -22.29 -1.15 -13.96
CA LYS A 145 -22.63 -0.60 -15.29
C LYS A 145 -21.40 -0.19 -16.10
N HIS A 146 -20.97 -1.14 -16.93
CA HIS A 146 -20.69 -0.95 -18.35
C HIS A 146 -21.00 0.46 -18.91
N SER A 147 -20.01 1.13 -19.50
CA SER A 147 -20.04 1.52 -20.93
C SER A 147 -19.02 2.63 -21.19
N GLN A 148 -18.15 2.40 -22.17
CA GLN A 148 -17.42 3.43 -22.90
C GLN A 148 -18.40 4.45 -23.52
N PRO A 149 -18.16 5.77 -23.44
CA PRO A 149 -18.78 6.66 -24.41
C PRO A 149 -17.90 7.86 -24.80
N TRP A 150 -16.60 7.68 -25.09
CA TRP A 150 -15.86 8.70 -25.87
C TRP A 150 -15.92 8.35 -27.36
N ARG A 151 -17.13 8.19 -27.91
CA ARG A 151 -17.30 8.18 -29.36
C ARG A 151 -17.34 9.63 -29.84
N ILE A 152 -16.21 10.03 -30.41
CA ILE A 152 -15.98 11.21 -31.25
C ILE A 152 -17.23 11.58 -32.06
N MET A 153 -17.65 12.84 -32.01
CA MET A 153 -18.28 13.50 -33.16
C MET A 153 -17.73 14.92 -33.33
N PRO A 154 -17.40 15.33 -34.56
CA PRO A 154 -16.94 16.68 -34.86
C PRO A 154 -18.14 17.62 -34.94
N PHE A 155 -18.03 18.81 -34.36
CA PHE A 155 -18.96 19.89 -34.68
C PHE A 155 -18.54 20.55 -35.99
N ARG A 156 -19.51 20.61 -36.90
CA ARG A 156 -19.50 21.35 -38.15
C ARG A 156 -20.22 22.68 -37.92
#